data_AF-A0A9P5X7C0-F1
#
_entry.id   AF-A0A9P5X7C0-F1
#
_cell.length_a   1.000
_cell.length_b   1.000
_cell.length_c   1.000
_cell.angle_alpha   90.00
_cell.angle_beta   90.00
_cell.angle_gamma   90.00
#
_symmetry.space_group_name_H-M   'P 1'
#
loop_
_entity.id
_entity.type
_entity.pdbx_description
1 polymer ?
#
loop_
_entity_poly.entity_id
_entity_poly.type
_entity_poly.pdbx_seq_one_letter_code
_entity_poly.pdbx_strand_id
1 'polypeptide(L)'
;MGIPKFFRYISERYPLTSQLIQENKIPEFDNLYLDFNGIIHNCSHPNDEDAHFRLSEDQIFTSIFAYVDHLFSKIKPKKLFFMAVDGVAPRAKMNQQRSRRFRTAKEAKEVREKAESKGEKLPEEKAFDSNCITPGTPFMARLSEQLHYFINKKISEDSNWRDIQVVLSGHEVPGEGEHKIMEYIRLSRAQPDYNPNIRHCLYGLDADLIMLGLLSHDPHFCLLREEVKFGPVEE
;
A
#
# COMPACT_ATOMS: atom_id res chain seq x y z
N MET A 1 -4.78 8.84 4.32
CA MET A 1 -4.80 10.17 3.69
C MET A 1 -6.15 10.29 2.95
N GLY A 2 -6.40 11.36 2.20
CA GLY A 2 -7.57 11.50 1.36
C GLY A 2 -8.75 12.24 2.00
N ILE A 3 -9.83 12.33 1.23
CA ILE A 3 -11.01 13.11 1.58
C ILE A 3 -11.70 12.49 2.81
N PRO A 4 -11.75 13.19 3.97
CA PRO A 4 -12.27 12.62 5.21
C PRO A 4 -13.69 12.08 5.04
N LYS A 5 -13.91 10.84 5.51
CA LYS A 5 -15.20 10.13 5.45
C LYS A 5 -15.77 9.90 4.04
N PHE A 6 -15.03 10.21 2.98
CA PHE A 6 -15.54 10.09 1.60
C PHE A 6 -15.87 8.65 1.21
N PHE A 7 -14.98 7.70 1.53
CA PHE A 7 -15.25 6.29 1.27
C PHE A 7 -16.53 5.82 1.96
N ARG A 8 -16.68 6.13 3.27
CA ARG A 8 -17.89 5.82 4.03
C ARG A 8 -19.14 6.41 3.37
N TYR A 9 -19.08 7.69 3.00
CA TYR A 9 -20.19 8.38 2.34
C TYR A 9 -20.59 7.70 1.02
N ILE A 10 -19.62 7.35 0.18
CA ILE A 10 -19.87 6.67 -1.11
C ILE A 10 -20.40 5.26 -0.89
N SER A 11 -19.85 4.49 0.05
CA SER A 11 -20.32 3.13 0.36
C SER A 11 -21.74 3.13 0.91
N GLU A 12 -22.11 4.10 1.74
CA GLU A 12 -23.50 4.25 2.24
C GLU A 12 -24.45 4.71 1.13
N ARG A 13 -24.02 5.61 0.24
CA ARG A 13 -24.84 6.17 -0.85
C ARG A 13 -25.03 5.20 -2.03
N TYR A 14 -24.00 4.42 -2.34
CA TYR A 14 -23.96 3.49 -3.47
C TYR A 14 -23.52 2.09 -2.98
N PRO A 15 -24.35 1.41 -2.18
CA PRO A 15 -23.96 0.17 -1.47
C PRO A 15 -23.60 -0.99 -2.41
N LEU A 16 -24.12 -0.98 -3.64
CA LEU A 16 -23.85 -2.02 -4.64
C LEU A 16 -22.48 -1.87 -5.33
N THR A 17 -21.72 -0.83 -5.02
CA THR A 17 -20.37 -0.63 -5.58
C THR A 17 -19.28 -1.38 -4.82
N SER A 18 -19.61 -1.90 -3.63
CA SER A 18 -18.69 -2.61 -2.74
C SER A 18 -19.12 -4.06 -2.60
N GLN A 19 -18.16 -4.98 -2.67
CA GLN A 19 -18.41 -6.41 -2.50
C GLN A 19 -17.33 -7.04 -1.63
N LEU A 20 -17.74 -7.80 -0.61
CA LEU A 20 -16.81 -8.64 0.14
C LEU A 20 -16.27 -9.76 -0.75
N ILE A 21 -14.96 -9.95 -0.69
CA ILE A 21 -14.30 -10.96 -1.50
C ILE A 21 -14.66 -12.35 -0.99
N GLN A 22 -15.20 -13.16 -1.90
CA GLN A 22 -15.39 -14.60 -1.75
C GLN A 22 -14.55 -15.26 -2.83
N GLU A 23 -13.82 -16.34 -2.51
CA GLU A 23 -12.78 -16.93 -3.40
C GLU A 23 -13.27 -17.20 -4.84
N ASN A 24 -14.55 -17.57 -5.00
CA ASN A 24 -15.13 -17.90 -6.31
C ASN A 24 -15.90 -16.74 -6.99
N LYS A 25 -15.83 -15.53 -6.44
CA LYS A 25 -16.58 -14.35 -6.94
C LYS A 25 -15.71 -13.17 -7.34
N ILE A 26 -14.38 -13.33 -7.29
CA ILE A 26 -13.46 -12.29 -7.77
C ILE A 26 -13.49 -12.35 -9.30
N PRO A 27 -13.81 -11.26 -10.00
CA PRO A 27 -13.67 -11.22 -11.45
C PRO A 27 -12.20 -11.37 -11.82
N GLU A 28 -11.90 -11.90 -12.99
CA GLU A 28 -10.52 -11.93 -13.45
C GLU A 28 -10.03 -10.51 -13.79
N PHE A 29 -8.74 -10.27 -13.56
CA PHE A 29 -8.08 -9.01 -13.86
C PHE A 29 -6.90 -9.20 -14.80
N ASP A 30 -6.73 -8.26 -15.71
CA ASP A 30 -5.54 -8.23 -16.56
C ASP A 30 -4.35 -7.66 -15.77
N ASN A 31 -4.60 -6.57 -15.05
CA ASN A 31 -3.55 -5.79 -14.40
C ASN A 31 -3.86 -5.61 -12.91
N LEU A 32 -2.87 -5.90 -12.06
CA LEU A 32 -2.89 -5.58 -10.62
C LEU A 32 -1.86 -4.51 -10.31
N TYR A 33 -2.27 -3.46 -9.62
CA TYR A 33 -1.43 -2.35 -9.17
C TYR A 33 -1.44 -2.29 -7.64
N LEU A 34 -0.28 -2.18 -7.01
CA LEU A 34 -0.15 -2.00 -5.57
C LEU A 34 0.41 -0.60 -5.27
N ASP A 35 -0.37 0.23 -4.57
CA ASP A 35 0.20 1.33 -3.80
C ASP A 35 0.90 0.75 -2.57
N PHE A 36 2.23 0.72 -2.63
CA PHE A 36 3.05 -0.07 -1.73
C PHE A 36 3.23 0.58 -0.36
N ASN A 37 3.04 1.90 -0.26
CA ASN A 37 3.28 2.63 0.98
C ASN A 37 2.31 2.19 2.09
N GLY A 38 1.05 1.91 1.74
CA GLY A 38 0.08 1.34 2.69
C GLY A 38 0.53 -0.01 3.24
N ILE A 39 1.12 -0.87 2.40
CA ILE A 39 1.63 -2.19 2.79
C ILE A 39 2.78 -2.05 3.78
N ILE A 40 3.77 -1.19 3.49
CA ILE A 40 4.93 -0.98 4.36
C ILE A 40 4.47 -0.50 5.74
N HIS A 41 3.52 0.44 5.80
CA HIS A 41 2.98 0.93 7.06
C HIS A 41 2.26 -0.17 7.85
N ASN A 42 1.35 -0.92 7.23
CA ASN A 42 0.60 -2.00 7.88
C ASN A 42 1.52 -3.11 8.41
N CYS A 43 2.57 -3.46 7.67
CA CYS A 43 3.52 -4.50 8.07
C CYS A 43 4.54 -4.05 9.12
N SER A 44 4.76 -2.73 9.29
CA SER A 44 5.73 -2.21 10.25
C SER A 44 5.11 -1.76 11.57
N HIS A 45 3.85 -1.34 11.55
CA HIS A 45 3.15 -0.81 12.73
C HIS A 45 1.70 -1.30 12.77
N PRO A 46 1.46 -2.60 13.03
CA PRO A 46 0.10 -3.11 13.18
C PRO A 46 -0.62 -2.52 14.40
N ASN A 47 0.11 -2.00 15.40
CA ASN A 47 -0.46 -1.40 16.60
C ASN A 47 0.41 -0.24 17.13
N ASP A 48 0.16 0.98 16.66
CA ASP A 48 0.89 2.21 17.07
C ASP A 48 0.68 2.60 18.55
N GLU A 49 -0.28 1.98 19.24
CA GLU A 49 -0.63 2.31 20.63
C GLU A 49 0.19 1.53 21.68
N ASP A 50 0.99 0.53 21.25
CA ASP A 50 1.77 -0.31 22.16
C ASP A 50 3.25 0.15 22.26
N ALA A 51 3.60 0.73 23.40
CA ALA A 51 4.96 1.18 23.70
C ALA A 51 6.00 0.03 23.75
N HIS A 52 5.55 -1.21 23.92
CA HIS A 52 6.40 -2.41 24.00
C HIS A 52 6.62 -3.09 22.66
N PHE A 53 5.85 -2.72 21.62
CA PHE A 53 5.96 -3.36 20.32
C PHE A 53 7.34 -3.17 19.70
N ARG A 54 7.99 -4.28 19.31
CA ARG A 54 9.29 -4.30 18.63
C ARG A 54 9.20 -5.22 17.44
N LEU A 55 9.75 -4.75 16.31
CA LEU A 55 9.78 -5.49 15.07
C LEU A 55 11.11 -5.23 14.38
N SER A 56 11.81 -6.30 14.00
CA SER A 56 13.06 -6.19 13.24
C SER A 56 12.77 -5.88 11.77
N GLU A 57 13.75 -5.31 11.06
CA GLU A 57 13.61 -5.08 9.62
C GLU A 57 13.34 -6.37 8.85
N ASP A 58 14.00 -7.48 9.22
CA ASP A 58 13.79 -8.78 8.57
C ASP A 58 12.36 -9.31 8.76
N GLN A 59 11.76 -9.09 9.94
CA GLN A 59 10.37 -9.43 10.20
C GLN A 59 9.41 -8.56 9.37
N ILE A 60 9.72 -7.27 9.23
CA ILE A 60 8.97 -6.34 8.37
C ILE A 60 9.03 -6.82 6.92
N PHE A 61 10.21 -7.12 6.38
CA PHE A 61 10.38 -7.59 5.01
C PHE A 61 9.65 -8.91 4.76
N THR A 62 9.76 -9.87 5.68
CA THR A 62 9.04 -11.14 5.60
C THR A 62 7.52 -10.93 5.57
N SER A 63 7.01 -10.02 6.41
CA SER A 63 5.59 -9.68 6.46
C SER A 63 5.12 -9.01 5.16
N ILE A 64 5.92 -8.09 4.60
CA ILE A 64 5.67 -7.48 3.29
C ILE A 64 5.59 -8.54 2.20
N PHE A 65 6.56 -9.46 2.14
CA PHE A 65 6.57 -10.52 1.14
C PHE A 65 5.34 -11.43 1.23
N ALA A 66 4.99 -11.85 2.44
CA ALA A 66 3.78 -12.66 2.67
C ALA A 66 2.52 -11.92 2.24
N TYR A 67 2.43 -10.61 2.51
CA TYR A 67 1.28 -9.80 2.15
C TYR A 67 1.16 -9.60 0.64
N VAL A 68 2.27 -9.29 -0.04
CA VAL A 68 2.32 -9.16 -1.50
C VAL A 68 1.93 -10.47 -2.17
N ASP A 69 2.45 -11.60 -1.68
CA ASP A 69 2.14 -12.93 -2.20
C ASP A 69 0.66 -13.30 -1.99
N HIS A 70 0.10 -12.92 -0.82
CA HIS A 70 -1.32 -13.08 -0.54
C HIS A 70 -2.20 -12.31 -1.53
N LEU A 71 -1.91 -11.02 -1.75
CA LEU A 71 -2.65 -10.18 -2.70
C LEU A 71 -2.54 -10.73 -4.12
N PHE A 72 -1.32 -11.09 -4.54
CA PHE A 72 -1.08 -11.66 -5.87
C PHE A 72 -1.87 -12.96 -6.08
N SER A 73 -1.79 -13.89 -5.12
CA SER A 73 -2.47 -15.18 -5.19
C SER A 73 -3.99 -15.05 -5.17
N LYS A 74 -4.52 -14.00 -4.55
CA LYS A 74 -5.95 -13.71 -4.47
C LYS A 74 -6.50 -13.14 -5.78
N ILE A 75 -5.77 -12.23 -6.41
CA ILE A 75 -6.23 -11.51 -7.62
C ILE A 75 -5.84 -12.23 -8.91
N LYS A 76 -4.68 -12.89 -8.95
CA LYS A 76 -4.16 -13.66 -10.09
C LYS A 76 -4.17 -12.86 -11.41
N PRO A 77 -3.45 -11.72 -11.48
CA PRO A 77 -3.42 -10.89 -12.68
C PRO A 77 -2.91 -11.68 -13.91
N LYS A 78 -3.45 -11.39 -15.09
CA LYS A 78 -3.15 -12.14 -16.32
C LYS A 78 -2.06 -11.53 -17.21
N LYS A 79 -1.75 -10.25 -17.03
CA LYS A 79 -0.82 -9.52 -17.92
C LYS A 79 0.22 -8.72 -17.15
N LEU A 80 -0.21 -7.90 -16.19
CA LEU A 80 0.66 -6.97 -15.49
C LEU A 80 0.51 -7.07 -13.98
N PHE A 81 1.65 -7.07 -13.29
CA PHE A 81 1.73 -6.82 -11.86
C PHE A 81 2.67 -5.64 -11.59
N PHE A 82 2.11 -4.51 -11.16
CA PHE A 82 2.81 -3.26 -10.96
C PHE A 82 2.86 -2.90 -9.47
N MET A 83 4.06 -2.73 -8.92
CA MET A 83 4.30 -2.33 -7.53
C MET A 83 4.90 -0.94 -7.49
N ALA A 84 4.22 0.00 -6.85
CA ALA A 84 4.61 1.40 -6.80
C ALA A 84 4.97 1.83 -5.37
N VAL A 85 6.25 2.04 -5.12
CA VAL A 85 6.75 2.63 -3.87
C VAL A 85 6.81 4.14 -4.05
N ASP A 86 6.45 4.92 -3.02
CA ASP A 86 6.60 6.38 -3.08
C ASP A 86 8.07 6.75 -3.31
N GLY A 87 8.30 7.62 -4.28
CA GLY A 87 9.55 8.36 -4.45
C GLY A 87 9.41 9.80 -3.95
N VAL A 88 10.26 10.69 -4.44
CA VAL A 88 10.21 12.11 -4.07
C VAL A 88 8.89 12.71 -4.54
N ALA A 89 8.06 13.14 -3.58
CA ALA A 89 6.74 13.69 -3.82
C ALA A 89 6.75 15.21 -4.09
N PRO A 90 5.69 15.78 -4.69
CA PRO A 90 5.54 17.23 -4.85
C PRO A 90 5.49 17.98 -3.51
N ARG A 91 5.85 19.27 -3.54
CA ARG A 91 5.92 20.13 -2.34
C ARG A 91 4.62 20.16 -1.53
N ALA A 92 3.46 20.13 -2.19
CA ALA A 92 2.16 20.10 -1.53
C ALA A 92 2.01 18.87 -0.63
N LYS A 93 2.30 17.68 -1.17
CA LYS A 93 2.32 16.43 -0.40
C LYS A 93 3.39 16.44 0.67
N MET A 94 4.59 16.95 0.39
CA MET A 94 5.67 17.05 1.38
C MET A 94 5.24 17.85 2.63
N ASN A 95 4.52 18.97 2.45
CA ASN A 95 4.02 19.76 3.58
C ASN A 95 3.01 18.97 4.44
N GLN A 96 2.12 18.21 3.79
CA GLN A 96 1.15 17.35 4.47
C GLN A 96 1.85 16.21 5.22
N GLN A 97 2.77 15.50 4.56
CA GLN A 97 3.56 14.44 5.18
C GLN A 97 4.41 14.96 6.35
N ARG A 98 5.05 16.13 6.21
CA ARG A 98 5.77 16.79 7.30
C ARG A 98 4.85 16.99 8.50
N SER A 99 3.69 17.61 8.30
CA SER A 99 2.74 17.89 9.38
C SER A 99 2.28 16.62 10.09
N ARG A 100 2.03 15.54 9.33
CA ARG A 100 1.69 14.22 9.87
C ARG A 100 2.82 13.65 10.73
N ARG A 101 4.05 13.63 10.22
CA ARG A 101 5.23 13.08 10.91
C ARG A 101 5.53 13.80 12.23
N PHE A 102 5.41 15.13 12.23
CA PHE A 102 5.58 15.91 13.47
C PHE A 102 4.53 15.54 14.52
N ARG A 103 3.29 15.26 14.11
CA ARG A 103 2.23 14.82 15.02
C ARG A 103 2.51 13.42 15.57
N THR A 104 2.79 12.44 14.72
CA THR A 104 3.07 11.06 15.12
C THR A 104 4.29 10.97 16.04
N ALA A 105 5.34 11.75 15.79
CA ALA A 105 6.51 11.81 16.67
C ALA A 105 6.17 12.37 18.07
N LYS A 106 5.24 13.33 18.15
CA LYS A 106 4.74 13.88 19.42
C LYS A 106 3.90 12.85 20.17
N GLU A 107 2.97 12.20 19.48
CA GLU A 107 2.11 11.15 20.04
C GLU A 107 2.94 9.96 20.57
N ALA A 108 3.92 9.48 19.79
CA ALA A 108 4.82 8.40 20.22
C ALA A 108 5.62 8.78 21.48
N LYS A 109 6.05 10.04 21.59
CA LYS A 109 6.71 10.55 22.80
C LYS A 109 5.77 10.56 24.00
N GLU A 110 4.53 11.04 23.83
CA GLU A 110 3.53 11.08 24.90
C GLU A 110 3.14 9.67 25.38
N VAL A 111 2.99 8.70 24.47
CA VAL A 111 2.73 7.29 24.79
C VAL A 111 3.86 6.71 25.63
N ARG A 112 5.11 6.98 25.23
CA ARG A 112 6.30 6.53 25.96
C ARG A 112 6.39 7.13 27.36
N GLU A 113 6.24 8.45 27.48
CA GLU A 113 6.26 9.15 28.78
C GLU A 113 5.16 8.64 29.72
N LYS A 114 3.99 8.32 29.17
CA LYS A 114 2.88 7.74 29.94
C LYS A 114 3.23 6.33 30.47
N ALA A 115 3.83 5.47 29.66
CA ALA A 115 4.29 4.15 30.11
C ALA A 115 5.36 4.26 31.21
N GLU A 116 6.35 5.14 31.03
CA GLU A 116 7.40 5.40 32.03
C GLU A 116 6.79 5.95 33.34
N SER A 117 5.81 6.84 33.27
CA SER A 117 5.11 7.39 34.45
C SER A 117 4.33 6.34 35.25
N LYS A 118 3.89 5.26 34.60
CA LYS A 118 3.24 4.10 35.25
C LYS A 118 4.24 3.12 35.85
N GLY A 119 5.54 3.38 35.71
CA GLY A 119 6.61 2.48 36.15
C GLY A 119 6.80 1.27 35.22
N GLU A 120 6.28 1.31 33.99
CA GLU A 120 6.48 0.23 33.03
C GLU A 120 7.94 0.22 32.55
N LYS A 121 8.59 -0.95 32.61
CA LYS A 121 9.94 -1.13 32.08
C LYS A 121 9.85 -1.39 30.57
N LEU A 122 10.16 -0.38 29.78
CA LEU A 122 10.17 -0.48 28.32
C LEU A 122 11.31 -1.39 27.83
N PRO A 123 11.14 -2.07 26.67
CA PRO A 123 12.20 -2.83 26.05
C PRO A 123 13.44 -1.96 25.77
N GLU A 124 14.63 -2.52 25.99
CA GLU A 124 15.92 -1.84 25.72
C GLU A 124 16.13 -1.59 24.22
N GLU A 125 15.57 -2.45 23.38
CA GLU A 125 15.56 -2.30 21.94
C GLU A 125 14.77 -1.05 21.53
N LYS A 126 15.23 -0.37 20.48
CA LYS A 126 14.50 0.78 19.94
C LYS A 126 13.29 0.30 19.15
N ALA A 127 12.16 0.98 19.33
CA ALA A 127 11.02 0.83 18.44
C ALA A 127 11.42 1.21 17.00
N PHE A 128 10.79 0.56 16.03
CA PHE A 128 10.99 0.90 14.63
C PHE A 128 10.48 2.32 14.36
N ASP A 129 11.28 3.14 13.68
CA ASP A 129 10.93 4.54 13.40
C ASP A 129 10.28 4.64 12.02
N SER A 130 8.95 4.77 11.97
CA SER A 130 8.19 4.95 10.73
C SER A 130 8.67 6.10 9.84
N ASN A 131 9.39 7.09 10.37
CA ASN A 131 9.96 8.16 9.54
C ASN A 131 11.03 7.66 8.57
N CYS A 132 11.61 6.48 8.82
CA CYS A 132 12.52 5.84 7.87
C CYS A 132 11.82 5.37 6.58
N ILE A 133 10.48 5.30 6.55
CA ILE A 133 9.66 5.07 5.36
C ILE A 133 9.60 6.37 4.55
N THR A 134 10.76 6.75 4.00
CA THR A 134 10.97 7.96 3.19
C THR A 134 12.02 7.66 2.13
N PRO A 135 11.82 8.10 0.88
CA PRO A 135 12.84 8.00 -0.15
C PRO A 135 14.20 8.55 0.32
N GLY A 136 15.28 7.83 0.02
CA GLY A 136 16.65 8.23 0.35
C GLY A 136 17.15 7.78 1.73
N THR A 137 16.35 7.04 2.50
CA THR A 137 16.82 6.43 3.75
C THR A 137 17.52 5.08 3.48
N PRO A 138 18.44 4.64 4.35
CA PRO A 138 19.03 3.31 4.25
C PRO A 138 18.01 2.17 4.32
N PHE A 139 16.92 2.35 5.08
CA PHE A 139 15.82 1.39 5.15
C PHE A 139 15.17 1.18 3.78
N MET A 140 14.84 2.27 3.07
CA MET A 140 14.21 2.16 1.74
C MET A 140 15.15 1.54 0.70
N ALA A 141 16.45 1.82 0.78
CA ALA A 141 17.45 1.19 -0.09
C ALA A 141 17.51 -0.33 0.13
N ARG A 142 17.57 -0.78 1.39
CA ARG A 142 17.51 -2.22 1.73
C ARG A 142 16.19 -2.84 1.30
N LEU A 143 15.05 -2.17 1.53
CA LEU A 143 13.74 -2.65 1.09
C LEU A 143 13.71 -2.84 -0.43
N SER A 144 14.27 -1.90 -1.20
CA SER A 144 14.36 -1.98 -2.67
C SER A 144 15.14 -3.23 -3.10
N GLU A 145 16.32 -3.47 -2.52
CA GLU A 145 17.13 -4.67 -2.77
C GLU A 145 16.37 -5.97 -2.44
N GLN A 146 15.69 -5.98 -1.29
CA GLN A 146 14.91 -7.11 -0.81
C GLN A 146 13.69 -7.40 -1.71
N LEU A 147 13.01 -6.37 -2.21
CA LEU A 147 11.91 -6.53 -3.18
C LEU A 147 12.43 -7.07 -4.51
N HIS A 148 13.56 -6.58 -5.01
CA HIS A 148 14.18 -7.13 -6.22
C HIS A 148 14.52 -8.62 -6.05
N TYR A 149 15.11 -9.00 -4.92
CA TYR A 149 15.38 -10.40 -4.61
C TYR A 149 14.09 -11.24 -4.57
N PHE A 150 13.07 -10.78 -3.84
CA PHE A 150 11.78 -11.46 -3.73
C PHE A 150 11.11 -11.69 -5.09
N ILE A 151 11.06 -10.65 -5.94
CA ILE A 151 10.47 -10.73 -7.28
C ILE A 151 11.24 -11.73 -8.15
N ASN A 152 12.56 -11.64 -8.19
CA ASN A 152 13.39 -12.56 -8.99
C ASN A 152 13.21 -14.01 -8.54
N LYS A 153 13.12 -14.23 -7.23
CA LYS A 153 12.83 -15.55 -6.66
C LYS A 153 11.45 -16.04 -7.09
N LYS A 154 10.42 -15.20 -6.98
CA LYS A 154 9.04 -15.54 -7.38
C LYS A 154 8.92 -15.87 -8.85
N ILE A 155 9.53 -15.09 -9.74
CA ILE A 155 9.55 -15.39 -11.18
C ILE A 155 10.26 -16.73 -11.46
N SER A 156 11.34 -17.02 -10.75
CA SER A 156 12.11 -18.25 -10.94
C SER A 156 11.36 -19.49 -10.43
N GLU A 157 10.74 -19.41 -9.26
CA GLU A 157 10.21 -20.56 -8.52
C GLU A 157 8.69 -20.75 -8.67
N ASP A 158 7.92 -19.69 -8.92
CA ASP A 158 6.46 -19.72 -8.99
C ASP A 158 5.98 -19.56 -10.44
N SER A 159 5.31 -20.59 -10.98
CA SER A 159 4.79 -20.57 -12.34
C SER A 159 3.77 -19.46 -12.60
N ASN A 160 3.05 -19.00 -11.56
CA ASN A 160 2.05 -17.94 -11.72
C ASN A 160 2.68 -16.57 -12.03
N TRP A 161 3.98 -16.40 -11.76
CA TRP A 161 4.71 -15.15 -12.02
C TRP A 161 5.47 -15.15 -13.35
N ARG A 162 5.57 -16.29 -14.04
CA ARG A 162 6.42 -16.44 -15.23
C ARG A 162 5.85 -15.78 -16.49
N ASP A 163 4.54 -15.85 -16.67
CA ASP A 163 3.85 -15.41 -17.90
C ASP A 163 3.21 -14.02 -17.76
N ILE A 164 3.65 -13.24 -16.77
CA ILE A 164 3.17 -11.87 -16.53
C ILE A 164 4.33 -10.88 -16.52
N GLN A 165 4.05 -9.65 -16.95
CA GLN A 165 4.98 -8.56 -16.79
C GLN A 165 4.95 -8.09 -15.34
N VAL A 166 6.10 -8.13 -14.66
CA VAL A 166 6.26 -7.59 -13.31
C VAL A 166 7.05 -6.29 -13.37
N VAL A 167 6.48 -5.21 -12.84
CA VAL A 167 7.12 -3.89 -12.79
C VAL A 167 7.24 -3.44 -11.35
N LEU A 168 8.48 -3.20 -10.90
CA LEU A 168 8.76 -2.55 -9.63
C LEU A 168 9.19 -1.11 -9.92
N SER A 169 8.38 -0.16 -9.45
CA SER A 169 8.72 1.25 -9.44
C SER A 169 9.12 1.67 -8.02
N GLY A 170 10.42 1.54 -7.72
CA GLY A 170 10.99 1.82 -6.41
C GLY A 170 11.02 3.30 -6.00
N HIS A 171 11.61 3.56 -4.83
CA HIS A 171 11.71 4.88 -4.23
C HIS A 171 12.68 5.82 -4.96
N GLU A 172 13.49 5.28 -5.86
CA GLU A 172 14.47 5.95 -6.71
C GLU A 172 13.78 6.73 -7.85
N VAL A 173 12.60 6.27 -8.26
CA VAL A 173 11.76 6.94 -9.27
C VAL A 173 10.98 8.06 -8.59
N PRO A 174 11.07 9.33 -9.03
CA PRO A 174 10.28 10.42 -8.45
C PRO A 174 8.77 10.22 -8.60
N GLY A 175 7.99 10.81 -7.69
CA GLY A 175 6.52 10.75 -7.71
C GLY A 175 5.91 9.88 -6.61
N GLU A 176 4.63 10.10 -6.36
CA GLU A 176 3.82 9.32 -5.41
C GLU A 176 3.36 8.02 -6.08
N GLY A 177 3.27 6.92 -5.33
CA GLY A 177 2.95 5.59 -5.86
C GLY A 177 1.66 5.56 -6.67
N GLU A 178 0.58 6.14 -6.12
CA GLU A 178 -0.70 6.28 -6.81
C GLU A 178 -0.59 7.05 -8.14
N HIS A 179 0.23 8.10 -8.18
CA HIS A 179 0.42 8.91 -9.38
C HIS A 179 1.30 8.23 -10.43
N LYS A 180 2.31 7.45 -10.01
CA LYS A 180 3.12 6.60 -10.92
C LYS A 180 2.24 5.55 -11.59
N ILE A 181 1.34 4.92 -10.82
CA ILE A 181 0.36 3.96 -11.36
C ILE A 181 -0.54 4.64 -12.39
N MET A 182 -1.12 5.79 -12.04
CA MET A 182 -2.02 6.51 -12.94
C MET A 182 -1.31 7.03 -14.19
N GLU A 183 -0.06 7.44 -14.07
CA GLU A 183 0.77 7.79 -15.22
C GLU A 183 1.00 6.58 -16.14
N TYR A 184 1.35 5.42 -15.58
CA TYR A 184 1.50 4.19 -16.34
C TYR A 184 0.22 3.82 -17.11
N ILE A 185 -0.94 3.91 -16.46
CA ILE A 185 -2.25 3.65 -17.11
C ILE A 185 -2.49 4.64 -18.25
N ARG A 186 -2.31 5.95 -18.02
CA ARG A 186 -2.50 6.98 -19.06
C ARG A 186 -1.58 6.77 -20.27
N LEU A 187 -0.31 6.46 -20.03
CA LEU A 187 0.68 6.22 -21.09
C LEU A 187 0.37 4.94 -21.88
N SER A 188 -0.11 3.90 -21.19
CA SER A 188 -0.57 2.66 -21.82
C SER A 188 -1.80 2.91 -22.70
N ARG A 189 -2.78 3.67 -22.20
CA ARG A 189 -4.00 4.03 -22.93
C ARG A 189 -3.74 4.89 -24.17
N ALA A 190 -2.67 5.67 -24.15
CA ALA A 190 -2.26 6.49 -25.30
C ALA A 190 -1.61 5.67 -26.43
N GLN A 191 -1.29 4.38 -26.20
CA GLN A 191 -0.72 3.54 -27.25
C GLN A 191 -1.78 3.12 -28.28
N PRO A 192 -1.42 3.01 -29.57
CA PRO A 192 -2.37 2.70 -30.64
C PRO A 192 -3.04 1.32 -30.51
N ASP A 193 -2.36 0.37 -29.86
CA ASP A 193 -2.76 -1.02 -29.68
C ASP A 193 -3.40 -1.30 -28.31
N TYR A 194 -3.70 -0.25 -27.53
CA TYR A 194 -4.34 -0.39 -26.24
C TYR A 194 -5.70 -1.08 -26.35
N ASN A 195 -5.89 -2.13 -25.54
CA ASN A 195 -7.20 -2.77 -25.41
C ASN A 195 -8.10 -1.94 -24.47
N PRO A 196 -9.19 -1.33 -24.95
CA PRO A 196 -10.07 -0.50 -24.13
C PRO A 196 -10.88 -1.29 -23.08
N ASN A 197 -10.83 -2.63 -23.13
CA ASN A 197 -11.49 -3.51 -22.18
C ASN A 197 -10.53 -4.19 -21.21
N ILE A 198 -9.30 -3.67 -21.07
CA ILE A 198 -8.37 -4.18 -20.06
C ILE A 198 -8.96 -3.96 -18.66
N ARG A 199 -8.83 -4.97 -17.79
CA ARG A 199 -9.44 -4.96 -16.45
C ARG A 199 -8.39 -4.63 -15.40
N HIS A 200 -8.58 -3.51 -14.69
CA HIS A 200 -7.65 -3.00 -13.70
C HIS A 200 -8.12 -3.33 -12.28
N CYS A 201 -7.22 -3.83 -11.45
CA CYS A 201 -7.37 -3.94 -10.01
C CYS A 201 -6.29 -3.08 -9.33
N LEU A 202 -6.68 -2.07 -8.57
CA LEU A 202 -5.75 -1.23 -7.82
C LEU A 202 -5.96 -1.42 -6.32
N TYR A 203 -4.93 -1.90 -5.63
CA TYR A 203 -4.92 -2.02 -4.19
C TYR A 203 -4.45 -0.72 -3.53
N GLY A 204 -5.23 -0.25 -2.56
CA GLY A 204 -4.82 0.79 -1.65
C GLY A 204 -5.96 1.35 -0.78
N LEU A 205 -5.56 1.90 0.36
CA LEU A 205 -6.47 2.35 1.43
C LEU A 205 -6.97 3.78 1.26
N ASP A 206 -6.27 4.60 0.48
CA ASP A 206 -6.62 6.01 0.34
C ASP A 206 -7.91 6.21 -0.48
N ALA A 207 -8.71 7.20 -0.05
CA ALA A 207 -9.96 7.55 -0.73
C ALA A 207 -9.72 8.22 -2.09
N ASP A 208 -8.53 8.80 -2.28
CA ASP A 208 -8.14 9.51 -3.50
C ASP A 208 -8.03 8.54 -4.69
N LEU A 209 -7.73 7.25 -4.42
CA LEU A 209 -7.72 6.18 -5.43
C LEU A 209 -9.08 5.99 -6.13
N ILE A 210 -10.20 6.31 -5.45
CA ILE A 210 -11.54 6.28 -6.07
C ILE A 210 -11.61 7.33 -7.17
N MET A 211 -11.19 8.55 -6.87
CA MET A 211 -11.20 9.65 -7.84
C MET A 211 -10.21 9.38 -8.97
N LEU A 212 -9.01 8.89 -8.66
CA LEU A 212 -8.01 8.54 -9.65
C LEU A 212 -8.49 7.40 -10.57
N GLY A 213 -9.13 6.37 -10.02
CA GLY A 213 -9.76 5.30 -10.79
C GLY A 213 -10.85 5.81 -11.73
N LEU A 214 -11.72 6.72 -11.27
CA LEU A 214 -12.75 7.34 -12.13
C LEU A 214 -12.16 8.22 -13.23
N LEU A 215 -11.10 8.98 -12.92
CA LEU A 215 -10.40 9.83 -13.88
C LEU A 215 -9.58 9.04 -14.92
N SER A 216 -9.36 7.74 -14.70
CA SER A 216 -8.79 6.85 -15.72
C SER A 216 -9.73 6.68 -16.92
N HIS A 217 -11.04 6.88 -16.75
CA HIS A 217 -12.05 6.62 -17.78
C HIS A 217 -12.01 5.20 -18.40
N ASP A 218 -11.34 4.24 -17.76
CA ASP A 218 -11.37 2.85 -18.15
C ASP A 218 -12.62 2.17 -17.54
N PRO A 219 -13.43 1.46 -18.34
CA PRO A 219 -14.74 0.94 -17.89
C PRO A 219 -14.62 -0.19 -16.85
N HIS A 220 -13.52 -0.95 -16.87
CA HIS A 220 -13.32 -2.10 -16.00
C HIS A 220 -12.24 -1.80 -14.95
N PHE A 221 -12.61 -1.03 -13.93
CA PHE A 221 -11.70 -0.62 -12.86
C PHE A 221 -12.26 -1.01 -11.50
N CYS A 222 -11.47 -1.72 -10.70
CA CYS A 222 -11.82 -2.10 -9.33
C CYS A 222 -10.75 -1.64 -8.35
N LEU A 223 -11.20 -1.24 -7.16
CA LEU A 223 -10.33 -0.98 -6.02
C LEU A 223 -10.37 -2.16 -5.05
N LEU A 224 -9.19 -2.65 -4.69
CA LEU A 224 -9.01 -3.66 -3.66
C LEU A 224 -8.62 -2.97 -2.35
N ARG A 225 -9.30 -3.32 -1.26
CA ARG A 225 -9.03 -2.81 0.08
C ARG A 225 -9.53 -3.75 1.15
N GLU A 226 -8.96 -3.61 2.34
CA GLU A 226 -9.42 -4.23 3.57
C GLU A 226 -10.81 -3.69 3.96
N GLU A 227 -11.59 -4.55 4.62
CA GLU A 227 -12.87 -4.14 5.17
C GLU A 227 -12.65 -3.14 6.31
N VAL A 228 -13.28 -1.98 6.21
CA VAL A 228 -13.32 -1.00 7.31
C VAL A 228 -14.67 -1.14 7.99
N LYS A 229 -14.69 -1.74 9.18
CA LYS A 229 -15.90 -1.83 10.00
C LYS A 229 -16.17 -0.48 10.67
N PHE A 230 -17.35 0.09 10.41
CA PHE A 230 -17.79 1.33 11.02
C PHE A 230 -18.80 1.03 12.14
N GLY A 231 -18.42 1.25 13.42
CA GLY A 231 -19.29 1.02 14.57
C GLY A 231 -18.49 0.72 15.84
N PRO A 232 -19.14 0.63 17.02
CA PRO A 232 -18.49 0.09 18.22
C PRO A 232 -18.04 -1.35 17.95
N VAL A 233 -16.85 -1.70 18.43
CA VAL A 233 -16.39 -3.09 18.43
C VAL A 233 -17.31 -3.83 19.39
N GLU A 234 -18.12 -4.76 18.89
CA GLU A 234 -18.85 -5.67 19.76
C GLU A 234 -17.81 -6.54 20.49
N GLU A 235 -17.77 -6.40 21.82
CA GLU A 235 -16.96 -7.23 22.73
C GLU A 235 -17.39 -8.70 22.72
#